data_AF-A0A917IYL6-F1
#
_entry.id   AF-A0A917IYL6-F1
#
_cell.length_a   1.000
_cell.length_b   1.000
_cell.length_c   1.000
_cell.angle_alpha   90.00
_cell.angle_beta   90.00
_cell.angle_gamma   90.00
#
_symmetry.space_group_name_H-M   'P 1'
#
loop_
_entity.id
_entity.type
_entity.pdbx_description
1 polymer ?
#
loop_
_entity_poly.entity_id
_entity_poly.type
_entity_poly.pdbx_seq_one_letter_code
_entity_poly.pdbx_strand_id
1 'polypeptide(L)'
;MATSEVGGVLRFSNEKANTIDFSYKSSGTLTTSIYENGSLDNDLSFDVPFTYNLSNSNGENNYKAVGTDSIYFPGGGLVTVPDASGSNANPTTVPTMASGYKYRIFKGISSDTLVMTMNAAYQQNITKQAITARSANTAYSYMVFAKK
;
A
#
# COMPACT_ATOMS: atom_id res chain seq x y z
N MET A 1 6.26 0.32 -15.84
CA MET A 1 6.95 1.01 -14.73
C MET A 1 5.91 1.48 -13.74
N ALA A 2 6.15 1.28 -12.44
CA ALA A 2 5.27 1.82 -11.41
C ALA A 2 5.62 3.29 -11.15
N THR A 3 4.62 4.14 -11.00
CA THR A 3 4.76 5.56 -10.64
C THR A 3 4.10 5.81 -9.28
N SER A 4 4.70 6.71 -8.50
CA SER A 4 4.16 7.11 -7.20
C SER A 4 4.18 8.63 -7.04
N GLU A 5 3.07 9.21 -6.61
CA GLU A 5 2.94 10.61 -6.21
C GLU A 5 2.55 10.62 -4.72
N VAL A 6 3.18 11.47 -3.91
CA VAL A 6 2.90 11.59 -2.47
C VAL A 6 2.78 13.06 -2.11
N GLY A 7 1.75 13.40 -1.32
CA GLY A 7 1.45 14.74 -0.85
C GLY A 7 1.12 14.76 0.65
N GLY A 8 1.17 15.96 1.24
CA GLY A 8 0.80 16.21 2.63
C GLY A 8 1.94 16.10 3.65
N VAL A 9 1.57 16.02 4.92
CA VAL A 9 2.50 16.05 6.06
C VAL A 9 2.19 14.90 7.02
N LEU A 10 3.24 14.18 7.41
CA LEU A 10 3.23 13.27 8.57
C LEU A 10 3.91 13.96 9.74
N ARG A 11 3.16 14.23 10.81
CA ARG A 11 3.67 14.90 12.01
C ARG A 11 3.65 13.95 13.19
N PHE A 12 4.81 13.81 13.84
CA PHE A 12 4.95 13.07 15.08
C PHE A 12 5.10 14.04 16.25
N SER A 13 4.34 13.80 17.31
CA SER A 13 4.47 14.41 18.65
C SER A 13 4.65 13.28 19.68
N ASN A 14 4.85 13.57 20.97
CA ASN A 14 5.23 12.57 21.99
C ASN A 14 4.65 11.16 21.78
N GLU A 15 3.32 11.03 21.82
CA GLU A 15 2.64 9.73 21.70
C GLU A 15 1.58 9.73 20.60
N LYS A 16 1.53 10.80 19.79
CA LYS A 16 0.53 10.99 18.74
C LYS A 16 1.18 11.29 17.40
N ALA A 17 0.72 10.59 16.37
CA ALA A 17 1.11 10.86 15.00
C ALA A 17 -0.12 11.23 14.17
N ASN A 18 0.05 12.25 13.32
CA ASN A 18 -1.02 12.88 12.58
C ASN A 18 -0.66 12.96 11.09
N THR A 19 -1.63 12.70 10.22
CA THR A 19 -1.58 13.06 8.80
C THR A 19 -2.34 14.37 8.57
N ILE A 20 -1.73 15.27 7.81
CA ILE A 20 -2.35 16.53 7.36
C ILE A 20 -2.32 16.57 5.84
N ASP A 21 -3.51 16.63 5.23
CA ASP A 21 -3.71 16.59 3.77
C ASP A 21 -2.89 15.49 3.08
N PHE A 22 -2.80 14.33 3.75
CA PHE A 22 -1.97 13.23 3.27
C PHE A 22 -2.66 12.54 2.11
N SER A 23 -1.95 12.44 0.99
CA SER A 23 -2.39 11.74 -0.20
C SER A 23 -1.26 10.96 -0.82
N TYR A 24 -1.62 9.89 -1.52
CA TYR A 24 -0.68 9.23 -2.41
C TYR A 24 -1.42 8.57 -3.56
N LYS A 25 -0.75 8.51 -4.70
CA LYS A 25 -1.16 7.74 -5.86
C LYS A 25 -0.05 6.76 -6.19
N SER A 26 -0.41 5.50 -6.42
CA SER A 26 0.50 4.49 -6.96
C SER A 26 -0.16 3.89 -8.19
N SER A 27 0.52 3.92 -9.33
CA SER A 27 0.01 3.30 -10.56
C SER A 27 1.05 2.42 -11.22
N GLY A 28 0.62 1.38 -11.93
CA GLY A 28 1.49 0.46 -12.63
C GLY A 28 0.70 -0.49 -13.52
N THR A 29 1.36 -1.54 -13.99
CA THR A 29 0.75 -2.61 -14.79
C THR A 29 1.04 -3.92 -14.10
N LEU A 30 0.00 -4.71 -13.86
CA LEU A 30 0.11 -6.08 -13.37
C LEU A 30 0.09 -7.02 -14.57
N THR A 31 1.16 -7.78 -14.74
CA THR A 31 1.26 -8.78 -15.81
C THR A 31 0.86 -10.14 -15.26
N THR A 32 -0.14 -10.77 -15.88
CA THR A 32 -0.52 -12.16 -15.61
C THR A 32 0.03 -13.03 -16.73
N SER A 33 0.89 -13.97 -16.36
CA SER A 33 1.48 -14.95 -17.27
C SER A 33 0.87 -16.33 -17.01
N ILE A 34 0.27 -16.92 -18.04
CA ILE A 34 -0.35 -18.25 -17.98
C ILE A 34 0.54 -19.22 -18.74
N TYR A 35 0.85 -20.36 -18.13
CA TYR A 35 1.67 -21.41 -18.73
C TYR A 35 0.84 -22.66 -18.95
N GLU A 36 0.82 -23.17 -20.18
CA GLU A 36 0.22 -24.46 -20.53
C GLU A 36 1.31 -25.42 -21.02
N ASN A 37 1.34 -26.62 -20.44
CA ASN A 37 2.35 -27.66 -20.75
C ASN A 37 3.81 -27.16 -20.68
N GLY A 38 4.08 -26.21 -19.78
CA GLY A 38 5.42 -25.63 -19.59
C GLY A 38 5.80 -24.52 -20.58
N SER A 39 4.94 -24.18 -21.54
CA SER A 39 5.11 -23.03 -22.43
C SER A 39 4.24 -21.86 -21.96
N LEU A 40 4.76 -20.63 -22.08
CA LEU A 40 3.96 -19.43 -21.88
C LEU A 40 2.88 -19.37 -22.96
N ASP A 41 1.62 -19.26 -22.54
CA ASP A 41 0.49 -18.99 -23.40
C ASP A 41 0.28 -17.46 -23.48
N ASN A 42 0.72 -16.85 -24.58
CA ASN A 42 0.57 -15.41 -24.81
C ASN A 42 -0.89 -15.02 -25.08
N ASP A 43 -1.72 -15.93 -25.58
CA ASP A 43 -3.13 -15.68 -25.89
C ASP A 43 -3.98 -15.67 -24.61
N LEU A 44 -3.54 -16.33 -23.55
CA LEU A 44 -4.17 -16.29 -22.23
C LEU A 44 -3.49 -15.32 -21.26
N SER A 45 -2.22 -14.98 -21.47
CA SER A 45 -1.54 -13.93 -20.71
C SER A 45 -2.09 -12.53 -21.03
N PHE A 46 -2.01 -11.61 -20.07
CA PHE A 46 -2.47 -10.23 -20.26
C PHE A 46 -1.93 -9.28 -19.19
N ASP A 47 -1.98 -7.99 -19.53
CA ASP A 47 -1.64 -6.87 -18.65
C ASP A 47 -2.91 -6.20 -18.13
N VAL A 48 -2.93 -5.90 -16.83
CA VAL A 48 -4.02 -5.16 -16.18
C VAL A 48 -3.46 -3.85 -15.63
N PRO A 49 -4.01 -2.69 -16.03
CA PRO A 49 -3.64 -1.44 -15.41
C PRO A 49 -4.04 -1.46 -13.93
N PHE A 50 -3.11 -1.03 -13.10
CA PHE A 50 -3.25 -1.04 -11.67
C PHE A 50 -3.07 0.40 -11.16
N THR A 51 -3.98 0.88 -10.31
CA THR A 51 -3.87 2.22 -9.71
C THR A 51 -4.51 2.23 -8.31
N TYR A 52 -3.75 2.66 -7.31
CA TYR A 52 -4.23 3.12 -6.01
C TYR A 52 -4.20 4.63 -5.93
N ASN A 53 -5.26 5.20 -5.36
CA ASN A 53 -5.35 6.61 -5.03
C ASN A 53 -5.92 6.75 -3.63
N LEU A 54 -5.11 7.25 -2.70
CA LEU A 54 -5.61 7.81 -1.45
C LEU A 54 -5.79 9.30 -1.68
N SER A 55 -7.05 9.74 -1.80
CA SER A 55 -7.40 11.16 -1.76
C SER A 55 -6.96 11.80 -0.45
N ASN A 56 -6.80 13.13 -0.45
CA ASN A 56 -6.40 13.87 0.74
C ASN A 56 -7.19 13.44 1.96
N SER A 57 -6.46 12.98 2.97
CA SER A 57 -7.02 12.46 4.21
C SER A 57 -6.26 13.02 5.39
N ASN A 58 -7.00 13.18 6.50
CA ASN A 58 -6.46 13.55 7.79
C ASN A 58 -6.72 12.39 8.74
N GLY A 59 -5.79 12.15 9.64
CA GLY A 59 -5.82 11.03 10.56
C GLY A 59 -4.96 11.30 11.77
N GLU A 60 -5.34 10.69 12.88
CA GLU A 60 -4.59 10.73 14.12
C GLU A 60 -4.57 9.32 14.71
N ASN A 61 -3.40 8.88 15.16
CA ASN A 61 -3.28 7.63 15.90
C ASN A 61 -2.21 7.73 16.99
N ASN A 62 -2.43 6.99 18.07
CA ASN A 62 -1.44 6.86 19.13
C ASN A 62 -0.34 5.89 18.69
N TYR A 63 0.89 6.19 19.10
CA TYR A 63 2.02 5.30 18.86
C TYR A 63 2.91 5.17 20.09
N LYS A 64 3.76 4.15 20.08
CA LYS A 64 4.80 3.90 21.08
C LYS A 64 6.13 3.73 20.38
N ALA A 65 7.17 4.39 20.87
CA ALA A 65 8.53 4.05 20.47
C ALA A 65 8.87 2.64 20.98
N VAL A 66 9.49 1.82 20.12
CA VAL A 66 9.93 0.47 20.47
C VAL A 66 11.41 0.35 20.13
N GLY A 67 12.26 0.48 21.13
CA GLY A 67 13.69 0.61 20.91
C GLY A 67 14.05 1.94 20.23
N THR A 68 15.24 1.99 19.62
CA THR A 68 15.78 3.22 19.01
C THR A 68 15.46 3.36 17.53
N ASP A 69 14.95 2.32 16.89
CA ASP A 69 14.81 2.22 15.44
C ASP A 69 13.38 1.89 14.99
N SER A 70 12.39 1.91 15.88
CA SER A 70 11.03 1.48 15.53
C SER A 70 9.93 2.25 16.26
N ILE A 71 8.80 2.39 15.58
CA ILE A 71 7.55 2.93 16.11
C ILE A 71 6.45 1.88 15.96
N TYR A 72 5.67 1.64 17.02
CA TYR A 72 4.56 0.71 17.06
C TYR A 72 3.23 1.44 17.22
N PHE A 73 2.23 1.04 16.42
CA PHE A 73 0.90 1.61 16.44
C PHE A 73 -0.14 0.59 16.95
N PRO A 74 -0.52 0.64 18.24
CA PRO A 74 -1.46 -0.32 18.82
C PRO A 74 -2.86 -0.24 18.20
N GLY A 75 -3.32 0.97 17.84
CA GLY A 75 -4.64 1.22 17.25
C GLY A 75 -4.72 1.01 15.74
N GLY A 76 -3.70 0.38 15.14
CA GLY A 76 -3.54 0.29 13.69
C GLY A 76 -2.68 1.42 13.13
N GLY A 77 -2.17 1.28 11.91
CA GLY A 77 -1.24 2.26 11.37
C GLY A 77 -1.82 3.66 11.14
N LEU A 78 -0.97 4.58 10.66
CA LEU A 78 -1.32 5.98 10.41
C LEU A 78 -1.82 6.27 9.00
N VAL A 79 -1.48 5.40 8.04
CA VAL A 79 -1.87 5.52 6.63
C VAL A 79 -2.54 4.22 6.23
N THR A 80 -3.77 4.33 5.73
CA THR A 80 -4.51 3.21 5.17
C THR A 80 -4.19 3.05 3.69
N VAL A 81 -4.12 1.81 3.20
CA VAL A 81 -4.25 1.55 1.76
C VAL A 81 -5.71 1.22 1.48
N PRO A 82 -6.47 1.92 0.62
CA PRO A 82 -7.84 1.55 0.28
C PRO A 82 -7.97 0.05 -0.08
N ASP A 83 -9.04 -0.63 0.37
CA ASP A 83 -9.24 -2.05 0.10
C ASP A 83 -9.79 -2.15 -1.30
N ALA A 84 -8.95 -2.60 -2.22
CA ALA A 84 -9.35 -2.89 -3.58
C ALA A 84 -9.81 -4.35 -3.72
N SER A 85 -10.29 -4.99 -2.65
CA SER A 85 -11.09 -6.22 -2.73
C SER A 85 -12.35 -6.07 -3.61
N GLY A 86 -12.76 -4.83 -3.94
CA GLY A 86 -13.75 -4.58 -4.98
C GLY A 86 -13.24 -4.99 -6.37
N SER A 87 -14.14 -5.54 -7.19
CA SER A 87 -13.80 -5.98 -8.55
C SER A 87 -13.12 -4.87 -9.35
N ASN A 88 -11.99 -5.18 -10.01
CA ASN A 88 -11.29 -4.30 -10.96
C ASN A 88 -10.68 -3.02 -10.37
N ALA A 89 -10.03 -3.10 -9.20
CA ALA A 89 -9.35 -1.94 -8.60
C ALA A 89 -10.27 -0.79 -8.19
N ASN A 90 -11.57 -1.03 -8.05
CA ASN A 90 -12.49 -0.05 -7.51
C ASN A 90 -12.66 -0.32 -6.01
N PRO A 91 -12.06 0.49 -5.11
CA PRO A 91 -12.15 0.24 -3.69
C PRO A 91 -13.62 0.38 -3.25
N THR A 92 -14.21 -0.68 -2.71
CA THR A 92 -15.58 -0.61 -2.17
C THR A 92 -15.60 -0.23 -0.71
N THR A 93 -14.47 -0.40 -0.03
CA THR A 93 -14.27 -0.05 1.38
C THR A 93 -12.84 0.42 1.59
N VAL A 94 -12.61 1.35 2.52
CA VAL A 94 -11.26 1.56 3.08
C VAL A 94 -11.03 0.39 4.06
N PRO A 95 -9.93 -0.38 3.98
CA PRO A 95 -9.75 -1.51 4.86
C PRO A 95 -9.53 -0.97 6.26
N THR A 96 -10.09 -1.69 7.22
CA THR A 96 -9.73 -1.51 8.62
C THR A 96 -8.24 -1.82 8.77
N MET A 97 -7.47 -0.86 9.28
CA MET A 97 -6.07 -1.13 9.63
C MET A 97 -6.04 -2.12 10.78
N ALA A 98 -5.41 -3.28 10.56
CA ALA A 98 -5.15 -4.23 11.64
C ALA A 98 -4.32 -3.56 12.75
N SER A 99 -4.58 -3.90 14.01
CA SER A 99 -3.77 -3.41 15.13
C SER A 99 -2.32 -3.89 14.99
N GLY A 100 -1.37 -3.06 15.45
CA GLY A 100 0.00 -3.50 15.71
C GLY A 100 1.00 -3.30 14.58
N TYR A 101 0.77 -2.32 13.71
CA TYR A 101 1.76 -1.93 12.72
C TYR A 101 3.06 -1.47 13.40
N LYS A 102 4.19 -1.96 12.89
CA LYS A 102 5.52 -1.54 13.30
C LYS A 102 6.23 -0.91 12.11
N TYR A 103 6.64 0.34 12.25
CA TYR A 103 7.40 1.09 11.25
C TYR A 103 8.84 1.24 11.71
N ARG A 104 9.76 1.25 10.74
CA ARG A 104 11.20 1.28 11.02
C ARG A 104 11.78 2.65 10.73
N ILE A 105 12.63 3.14 11.62
CA ILE A 105 13.42 4.34 11.46
C ILE A 105 14.84 3.92 11.11
N PHE A 106 15.35 4.43 9.99
CA PHE A 106 16.76 4.31 9.64
C PHE A 106 17.44 5.64 9.89
N LYS A 107 18.51 5.60 10.68
CA LYS A 107 19.39 6.74 10.90
C LYS A 107 20.29 6.89 9.67
N GLY A 108 20.15 8.02 8.98
CA GLY A 108 21.00 8.35 7.84
C GLY A 108 22.05 9.39 8.20
N ILE A 109 23.08 9.51 7.38
CA ILE A 109 24.16 10.49 7.56
C ILE A 109 23.62 11.93 7.37
N SER A 110 22.71 12.13 6.42
CA SER A 110 22.12 13.44 6.08
C SER A 110 20.68 13.62 6.56
N SER A 111 19.91 12.54 6.67
CA SER A 111 18.54 12.57 7.19
C SER A 111 18.12 11.21 7.72
N ASP A 112 17.31 11.22 8.78
CA ASP A 112 16.60 10.02 9.22
C ASP A 112 15.46 9.71 8.26
N THR A 113 15.22 8.43 8.00
CA THR A 113 14.09 7.98 7.18
C THR A 113 13.16 7.09 7.97
N LEU A 114 11.85 7.29 7.81
CA LEU A 114 10.82 6.39 8.29
C LEU A 114 10.36 5.51 7.14
N VAL A 115 10.47 4.20 7.31
CA VAL A 115 9.94 3.20 6.39
C VAL A 115 8.64 2.64 6.96
N MET A 116 7.56 2.92 6.27
CA MET A 116 6.23 2.39 6.55
C MET A 116 5.95 1.24 5.60
N THR A 117 5.79 0.04 6.15
CA THR A 117 5.34 -1.13 5.40
C THR A 117 3.83 -1.25 5.50
N MET A 118 3.18 -1.31 4.35
CA MET A 118 1.74 -1.49 4.24
C MET A 118 1.45 -2.76 3.45
N ASN A 119 0.49 -3.54 3.95
CA ASN A 119 0.00 -4.74 3.28
C ASN A 119 -1.45 -4.46 2.87
N ALA A 120 -1.75 -4.67 1.60
CA ALA A 120 -3.11 -4.59 1.09
C ALA A 120 -3.48 -5.90 0.42
N ALA A 121 -4.70 -6.37 0.68
CA ALA A 121 -5.30 -7.42 -0.13
C ALA A 121 -5.93 -6.78 -1.37
N TYR A 122 -5.86 -7.47 -2.50
CA TYR A 122 -6.41 -7.00 -3.75
C TYR A 122 -7.04 -8.15 -4.52
N GLN A 123 -8.28 -8.00 -4.94
CA GLN A 123 -8.95 -9.01 -5.75
C GLN A 123 -9.09 -8.54 -7.19
N GLN A 124 -8.68 -9.37 -8.15
CA GLN A 124 -8.97 -9.17 -9.56
C GLN A 124 -9.88 -10.26 -10.07
N ASN A 125 -10.90 -9.83 -10.81
CA ASN A 125 -11.75 -10.71 -11.59
C ASN A 125 -11.51 -10.37 -13.06
N ILE A 126 -10.88 -11.27 -13.82
CA ILE A 126 -10.74 -11.10 -15.27
C ILE A 126 -11.58 -12.16 -15.95
N THR A 127 -12.31 -11.77 -16.99
CA THR A 127 -12.94 -12.72 -17.91
C THR A 127 -12.32 -12.57 -19.29
N LYS A 128 -11.67 -13.63 -19.79
CA LYS A 128 -11.10 -13.70 -21.15
C LYS A 128 -11.63 -14.98 -21.80
N GLN A 129 -12.16 -14.86 -23.01
CA GLN A 129 -12.73 -16.00 -23.77
C GLN A 129 -13.72 -16.86 -22.94
N ALA A 130 -14.64 -16.22 -22.21
CA ALA A 130 -15.62 -16.85 -21.32
C ALA A 130 -15.08 -17.60 -20.09
N ILE A 131 -13.76 -17.55 -19.83
CA ILE A 131 -13.15 -18.05 -18.59
C ILE A 131 -12.98 -16.87 -17.63
N THR A 132 -13.61 -16.95 -16.45
CA THR A 132 -13.38 -16.00 -15.36
C THR A 132 -12.29 -16.49 -14.43
N ALA A 133 -11.13 -15.82 -14.45
CA ALA A 133 -10.09 -15.98 -13.46
C ALA A 133 -10.33 -15.01 -12.29
N ARG A 134 -10.25 -15.52 -11.06
CA ARG A 134 -10.23 -14.72 -9.84
C ARG A 134 -8.86 -14.85 -9.19
N SER A 135 -8.19 -13.74 -8.92
CA SER A 135 -6.95 -13.72 -8.16
C SER A 135 -7.13 -12.89 -6.90
N ALA A 136 -6.70 -13.46 -5.76
CA ALA A 136 -6.49 -12.72 -4.53
C ALA A 136 -4.99 -12.48 -4.39
N ASN A 137 -4.60 -11.23 -4.39
CA ASN A 137 -3.21 -10.79 -4.37
C ASN A 137 -2.95 -10.08 -3.04
N THR A 138 -1.70 -10.14 -2.59
CA THR A 138 -1.21 -9.29 -1.50
C THR A 138 -0.20 -8.33 -2.08
N ALA A 139 -0.49 -7.04 -2.00
CA ALA A 139 0.44 -5.98 -2.35
C ALA A 139 1.21 -5.56 -1.09
N TYR A 140 2.54 -5.71 -1.14
CA TYR A 140 3.46 -5.16 -0.14
C TYR A 140 3.98 -3.83 -0.67
N SER A 141 3.67 -2.74 0.02
CA SER A 141 4.12 -1.40 -0.33
C SER A 141 5.00 -0.84 0.78
N TYR A 142 6.09 -0.18 0.40
CA TYR A 142 6.95 0.54 1.31
C TYR A 142 6.91 2.01 0.95
N MET A 143 6.60 2.86 1.93
CA MET A 143 6.76 4.30 1.80
C MET A 143 7.95 4.73 2.63
N VAL A 144 8.83 5.53 2.03
CA VAL A 144 10.03 6.05 2.69
C VAL A 144 9.87 7.55 2.84
N PHE A 145 9.80 8.02 4.07
CA PHE A 145 9.70 9.44 4.39
C PHE A 145 11.03 9.92 4.95
N ALA A 146 11.67 10.87 4.29
CA ALA A 146 12.81 11.57 4.84
C ALA A 146 12.32 12.67 5.79
N LYS A 147 12.98 12.80 6.94
CA LYS A 147 12.76 13.93 7.84
C LYS A 147 13.17 15.23 7.12
N LYS A 148 12.24 16.17 7.02
CA LYS A 148 12.52 17.56 6.65
C LYS A 148 12.99 18.36 7.85
#